data_AF-A0A923LZP1-F1
#
_entry.id   AF-A0A923LZP1-F1
#
_cell.length_a   1.000
_cell.length_b   1.000
_cell.length_c   1.000
_cell.angle_alpha   90.00
_cell.angle_beta   90.00
_cell.angle_gamma   90.00
#
_symmetry.space_group_name_H-M   'P 1'
#
loop_
_entity.id
_entity.type
_entity.pdbx_description
1 polymer ?
#
loop_
_entity_poly.entity_id
_entity_poly.type
_entity_poly.pdbx_seq_one_letter_code
_entity_poly.pdbx_strand_id
1 'polypeptide(L)'
;MPYQQPMMQQPMPQQPPAPIVRPVASLDEARAVQTDFGGALTIMPDISHGFIYTKQLNFQTGSADFAAYQRVQEQAAPQQDINLSEYVKKSDFDELARRFNAL
;
A
#
# COMPACT_ATOMS: atom_id res chain seq x y z
N MET A 1 0.89 -5.84 64.12
CA MET A 1 0.98 -6.38 62.74
C MET A 1 0.68 -5.24 61.77
N PRO A 2 1.63 -4.75 60.95
CA PRO A 2 1.33 -3.71 59.98
C PRO A 2 0.51 -4.30 58.83
N TYR A 3 -0.58 -3.63 58.46
CA TYR A 3 -1.43 -3.98 57.33
C TYR A 3 -0.71 -3.63 56.02
N GLN A 4 -0.53 -4.62 55.14
CA GLN A 4 -0.06 -4.38 53.77
C GLN A 4 -1.23 -3.84 52.94
N GLN A 5 -1.08 -2.64 52.40
CA GLN A 5 -2.02 -2.09 51.41
C GLN A 5 -1.87 -2.86 50.08
N PRO A 6 -2.96 -3.25 49.41
CA PRO A 6 -2.89 -3.85 48.09
C PRO A 6 -2.47 -2.79 47.06
N MET A 7 -1.32 -2.99 46.41
CA MET A 7 -0.94 -2.19 45.25
C MET A 7 -1.91 -2.49 44.10
N MET A 8 -2.61 -1.45 43.63
CA MET A 8 -3.35 -1.53 42.36
C MET A 8 -2.34 -1.53 41.21
N GLN A 9 -2.26 -2.65 40.49
CA GLN A 9 -1.57 -2.72 39.20
C GLN A 9 -2.35 -1.88 38.18
N GLN A 10 -1.73 -0.82 37.66
CA GLN A 10 -2.23 -0.13 36.48
C GLN A 10 -2.11 -1.03 35.25
N PRO A 11 -3.12 -1.08 34.37
CA PRO A 11 -3.03 -1.84 33.13
C PRO A 11 -1.95 -1.23 32.23
N MET A 12 -0.92 -2.04 31.93
CA MET A 12 0.09 -1.67 30.93
C MET A 12 -0.57 -1.61 29.55
N PRO A 13 -0.29 -0.58 28.73
CA PRO A 13 -0.75 -0.55 27.35
C PRO A 13 -0.13 -1.72 26.58
N GLN A 14 -0.98 -2.63 26.07
CA GLN A 14 -0.55 -3.66 25.13
C GLN A 14 -0.14 -2.97 23.83
N GLN A 15 1.15 -2.99 23.53
CA GLN A 15 1.62 -2.61 22.21
C GLN A 15 1.23 -3.70 21.20
N PRO A 16 0.80 -3.33 19.99
CA PRO A 16 0.57 -4.30 18.93
C PRO A 16 1.85 -5.08 18.64
N PRO A 17 1.74 -6.37 18.28
CA PRO A 17 2.89 -7.22 18.00
C PRO A 17 3.72 -6.65 16.84
N ALA A 18 5.04 -6.68 17.01
CA ALA A 18 5.96 -6.21 15.98
C ALA A 18 5.87 -7.09 14.72
N PRO A 19 5.98 -6.51 13.52
CA PRO A 19 5.99 -7.29 12.28
C PRO A 19 7.23 -8.19 12.21
N ILE A 20 7.05 -9.38 11.65
CA ILE A 20 8.09 -10.38 11.42
C ILE A 20 8.47 -10.35 9.95
N VAL A 21 9.76 -10.35 9.63
CA VAL A 21 10.24 -10.41 8.24
C VAL A 21 10.90 -11.76 7.98
N ARG A 22 10.46 -12.45 6.93
CA ARG A 22 11.00 -13.74 6.50
C ARG A 22 11.13 -13.80 4.97
N PRO A 23 12.34 -13.69 4.40
CA PRO A 23 12.53 -13.86 2.96
C PRO A 23 12.06 -15.22 2.47
N VAL A 24 11.56 -15.26 1.24
CA VAL A 24 11.10 -16.47 0.54
C VAL A 24 11.57 -16.44 -0.92
N ALA A 25 11.66 -17.61 -1.54
CA ALA A 25 12.08 -17.76 -2.92
C ALA A 25 10.91 -17.76 -3.93
N SER A 26 9.67 -17.90 -3.46
CA SER A 26 8.49 -17.99 -4.33
C SER A 26 7.17 -17.78 -3.59
N LEU A 27 6.09 -17.62 -4.35
CA LEU A 27 4.70 -17.65 -3.86
C LEU A 27 4.36 -18.94 -3.11
N ASP A 28 4.84 -20.10 -3.58
CA ASP A 28 4.52 -21.39 -2.97
C ASP A 28 5.13 -21.50 -1.57
N GLU A 29 6.38 -21.05 -1.44
CA GLU A 29 7.05 -20.94 -0.14
C GLU A 29 6.33 -19.95 0.78
N ALA A 30 5.93 -18.78 0.27
CA ALA A 30 5.17 -17.79 1.02
C ALA A 30 3.84 -18.37 1.56
N ARG A 31 3.17 -19.21 0.77
CA ARG A 31 1.95 -19.91 1.20
C ARG A 31 2.23 -20.97 2.27
N ALA A 32 3.37 -21.65 2.19
CA ALA A 32 3.78 -22.65 3.18
C ALA A 32 4.24 -22.04 4.52
N VAL A 33 4.57 -20.75 4.58
CA VAL A 33 4.90 -20.07 5.84
C VAL A 33 3.71 -20.15 6.82
N GLN A 34 4.01 -20.58 8.05
CA GLN A 34 3.04 -20.68 9.13
C GLN A 34 2.52 -19.30 9.52
N THR A 35 1.22 -19.22 9.79
CA THR A 35 0.59 -18.00 10.33
C THR A 35 0.98 -17.84 11.80
N ASP A 36 1.42 -16.65 12.19
CA ASP A 36 1.64 -16.34 13.59
C ASP A 36 0.31 -16.21 14.34
N PHE A 37 0.10 -17.07 15.34
CA PHE A 37 -1.09 -17.03 16.20
C PHE A 37 -1.08 -15.83 17.18
N GLY A 38 0.08 -15.21 17.39
CA GLY A 38 0.21 -13.94 18.12
C GLY A 38 -0.37 -12.74 17.36
N GLY A 39 -0.76 -12.92 16.09
CA GLY A 39 -1.34 -11.88 15.26
C GLY A 39 -0.31 -10.94 14.63
N ALA A 40 0.98 -11.24 14.75
CA ALA A 40 2.02 -10.47 14.09
C ALA A 40 1.86 -10.55 12.57
N LEU A 41 2.03 -9.42 11.89
CA LEU A 41 2.11 -9.38 10.44
C LEU A 41 3.42 -10.04 10.00
N THR A 42 3.33 -11.08 9.19
CA THR A 42 4.50 -11.69 8.54
C THR A 42 4.68 -11.10 7.17
N ILE A 43 5.82 -10.46 6.93
CA ILE A 43 6.23 -9.85 5.65
C ILE A 43 7.25 -10.77 4.99
N MET A 44 6.98 -11.20 3.76
CA MET A 44 7.77 -12.19 3.03
C MET A 44 8.24 -11.62 1.69
N PRO A 45 9.41 -10.96 1.65
CA PRO A 45 9.98 -10.47 0.41
C PRO A 45 10.50 -11.63 -0.46
N ASP A 46 10.10 -11.62 -1.73
CA ASP A 46 10.62 -12.45 -2.82
C ASP A 46 11.33 -11.54 -3.82
N ILE A 47 12.65 -11.47 -3.68
CA ILE A 47 13.49 -10.62 -4.51
C ILE A 47 13.60 -11.17 -5.93
N SER A 48 13.52 -12.49 -6.11
CA SER A 48 13.68 -13.16 -7.40
C SER A 48 12.54 -12.82 -8.36
N HIS A 49 11.32 -12.71 -7.84
CA HIS A 49 10.12 -12.42 -8.63
C HIS A 49 9.60 -10.98 -8.45
N GLY A 50 10.21 -10.19 -7.56
CA GLY A 50 9.83 -8.80 -7.30
C GLY A 50 8.52 -8.64 -6.53
N PHE A 51 8.16 -9.64 -5.71
CA PHE A 51 6.96 -9.63 -4.89
C PHE A 51 7.28 -9.39 -3.41
N ILE A 52 6.30 -8.84 -2.70
CA ILE A 52 6.22 -8.88 -1.24
C ILE A 52 4.91 -9.57 -0.90
N TYR A 53 4.98 -10.66 -0.14
CA TYR A 53 3.79 -11.32 0.38
C TYR A 53 3.57 -10.92 1.84
N THR A 54 2.32 -10.88 2.27
CA THR A 54 1.98 -10.72 3.68
C THR A 54 1.07 -11.84 4.15
N LYS A 55 1.21 -12.21 5.42
CA LYS A 55 0.34 -13.18 6.07
C LYS A 55 0.06 -12.75 7.51
N GLN A 56 -1.21 -12.71 7.90
CA GLN A 56 -1.63 -12.37 9.26
C GLN A 56 -2.84 -13.20 9.68
N LEU A 57 -2.95 -13.51 10.97
CA LEU A 57 -4.16 -14.12 11.52
C LEU A 57 -5.26 -13.06 11.66
N ASN A 58 -6.42 -13.35 11.07
CA ASN A 58 -7.64 -12.60 11.30
C ASN A 58 -8.36 -13.16 12.55
N PHE A 59 -8.33 -12.43 13.66
CA PHE A 59 -8.93 -12.90 14.92
C PHE A 59 -10.45 -12.99 14.90
N GLN A 60 -11.13 -12.32 13.97
CA GLN A 60 -12.60 -12.37 13.87
C GLN A 60 -13.06 -13.63 13.12
N THR A 61 -12.34 -14.01 12.06
CA THR A 61 -12.73 -15.13 11.20
C THR A 61 -11.92 -16.40 11.45
N GLY A 62 -10.77 -16.30 12.12
CA GLY A 62 -9.79 -17.38 12.29
C GLY A 62 -8.96 -17.68 11.05
N SER A 63 -9.15 -16.92 9.97
CA SER A 63 -8.47 -17.13 8.69
C SER A 63 -7.06 -16.57 8.67
N ALA A 64 -6.19 -17.15 7.83
CA ALA A 64 -4.89 -16.58 7.50
C ALA A 64 -5.05 -15.65 6.29
N ASP A 65 -5.10 -14.34 6.54
CA ASP A 65 -5.21 -13.33 5.49
C ASP A 65 -3.86 -13.24 4.76
N PHE A 66 -3.87 -13.62 3.48
CA PHE A 66 -2.69 -13.65 2.61
C PHE A 66 -2.85 -12.65 1.47
N ALA A 67 -1.86 -11.78 1.27
CA ALA A 67 -1.83 -10.84 0.16
C ALA A 67 -0.49 -10.86 -0.57
N ALA A 68 -0.51 -10.50 -1.85
CA ALA A 68 0.65 -10.37 -2.70
C ALA A 68 0.71 -8.94 -3.26
N TYR A 69 1.86 -8.30 -3.10
CA TYR A 69 2.14 -6.97 -3.61
C TYR A 69 3.29 -7.07 -4.60
N GLN A 70 3.17 -6.36 -5.70
CA GLN A 70 4.25 -6.20 -6.67
C GLN A 70 4.48 -4.71 -6.86
N ARG A 71 5.74 -4.31 -7.03
CA ARG A 71 6.04 -2.94 -7.40
C ARG A 71 5.46 -2.66 -8.79
N VAL A 72 4.46 -1.79 -8.85
CA VAL A 72 4.05 -1.15 -10.09
C VAL A 72 5.10 -0.11 -10.45
N GLN A 73 5.63 -0.16 -11.68
CA GLN A 73 6.30 1.03 -12.21
C GLN A 73 5.25 2.12 -12.28
N GLU A 74 5.51 3.27 -11.65
CA GLU A 74 4.79 4.50 -11.97
C GLU A 74 5.02 4.72 -13.46
N GLN A 75 4.04 4.34 -14.28
CA GLN A 75 3.99 4.76 -15.67
C GLN A 75 3.94 6.28 -15.59
N ALA A 76 5.06 6.94 -15.93
CA ALA A 76 5.01 8.35 -16.26
C ALA A 76 3.81 8.50 -17.20
N ALA A 77 2.84 9.34 -16.83
CA ALA A 77 1.63 9.53 -17.62
C ALA A 77 2.05 9.60 -19.09
N PRO A 78 1.42 8.82 -20.01
CA PRO A 78 1.83 8.84 -21.39
C PRO A 78 1.89 10.30 -21.81
N GLN A 79 3.09 10.80 -22.10
CA GLN A 79 3.23 12.09 -22.73
C GLN A 79 2.55 11.89 -24.07
N GLN A 80 1.27 12.26 -24.13
CA GLN A 80 0.59 12.41 -25.40
C GLN A 80 1.47 13.39 -26.15
N ASP A 81 2.05 12.94 -27.25
CA ASP A 81 2.81 13.78 -28.14
C ASP A 81 1.77 14.70 -28.81
N ILE A 82 1.35 15.73 -28.09
CA ILE A 82 0.30 16.65 -28.55
C ILE A 82 0.92 17.42 -29.69
N ASN A 83 0.50 17.13 -30.92
CA ASN A 83 0.94 17.87 -32.09
C ASN A 83 0.38 19.30 -32.01
N LEU A 84 1.13 20.22 -31.39
CA LEU A 84 0.70 21.61 -31.18
C LEU A 84 0.45 22.37 -32.49
N SER A 85 0.93 21.87 -33.64
CA SER A 85 0.68 22.44 -34.96
C SER A 85 -0.78 22.34 -35.42
N GLU A 86 -1.58 21.43 -34.87
CA GLU A 86 -3.02 21.33 -35.16
C GLU A 86 -3.89 22.25 -34.28
N TYR A 87 -3.28 22.90 -33.28
CA TYR A 87 -3.98 23.75 -32.32
C TYR A 87 -3.63 25.22 -32.51
N VAL A 88 -4.64 26.07 -32.35
CA VAL A 88 -4.47 27.53 -32.33
C VAL A 88 -4.64 28.05 -30.91
N LYS A 89 -3.95 29.15 -30.57
CA LYS A 89 -4.15 29.81 -29.28
C LYS A 89 -5.56 30.38 -29.23
N LYS A 90 -6.19 30.30 -28.05
CA LYS A 90 -7.51 30.87 -27.82
C LYS A 90 -7.58 32.37 -28.16
N SER A 91 -6.51 33.13 -27.88
CA SER A 91 -6.39 34.54 -28.25
C SER A 91 -6.60 34.78 -29.75
N ASP A 92 -6.00 33.93 -30.57
CA ASP A 92 -5.96 34.09 -32.02
C ASP A 92 -7.33 33.74 -32.62
N PHE A 93 -7.98 32.72 -32.05
CA PHE A 93 -9.36 32.36 -32.39
C PHE A 93 -10.36 33.46 -31.98
N ASP A 94 -10.23 33.99 -30.76
CA ASP A 94 -11.12 35.05 -30.25
C ASP A 94 -10.99 36.34 -31.07
N GLU A 95 -9.77 36.67 -31.54
CA GLU A 95 -9.54 37.81 -32.43
C GLU A 95 -10.18 37.60 -33.81
N LEU A 96 -10.02 36.41 -34.40
CA LEU A 96 -10.67 36.06 -35.67
C LEU A 96 -12.19 36.17 -35.57
N ALA A 97 -12.80 35.65 -34.50
CA ALA A 97 -14.23 35.74 -34.27
C ALA A 97 -14.72 37.18 -34.14
N ARG A 98 -13.96 38.06 -33.46
CA ARG A 98 -14.30 39.49 -33.37
C ARG A 98 -14.27 40.18 -34.72
N ARG A 99 -13.24 39.93 -35.54
CA ARG A 99 -13.14 40.51 -36.89
C ARG A 99 -14.28 40.06 -37.79
N PHE A 100 -14.66 38.79 -37.71
CA PHE A 100 -15.78 38.26 -38.47
C PHE A 100 -17.12 38.89 -38.08
N ASN A 101 -17.38 39.06 -36.78
CA ASN A 101 -18.62 39.67 -36.29
C ASN A 101 -18.73 41.18 -36.51
N ALA A 102 -17.65 41.82 -37.00
CA ALA A 102 -17.61 43.24 -37.33
C ALA A 102 -17.82 43.52 -38.84
N LEU A 103 -18.00 42.47 -39.65
CA LEU A 103 -18.41 42.52 -41.05
C LEU A 103 -19.93 42.49 -41.17
#